data_AF-A0A3P8VU34-F1
#
_entry.id   AF-A0A3P8VU34-F1
#
_cell.length_a   1.000
_cell.length_b   1.000
_cell.length_c   1.000
_cell.angle_alpha   90.00
_cell.angle_beta   90.00
_cell.angle_gamma   90.00
#
_symmetry.space_group_name_H-M   'P 1'
#
loop_
_entity.id
_entity.type
_entity.pdbx_description
1 polymer ?
#
loop_
_entity_poly.entity_id
_entity_poly.type
_entity_poly.pdbx_seq_one_letter_code
_entity_poly.pdbx_strand_id
1 'polypeptide(L)'
;MFETFRERLHMVQQDFTTGLKTLGDKSRETKIKRRPRIEESPPCFSAGVEILSRYEESWFQLHKRTKDCGQTAEAVDGDIVMLSAHWERRRSALTQLQEQLQILPTFISELDAITANIAHLEGDFEEMESRLTYLETLCCQCEQQTLKQQHINQLEAYKKKKRKELEVLEAELSSEHAQKVAEQEQAMQQKLRERQKVYEEAFNQDMKQYLSTGQLQQRESTGADVSVLDHMTVTNLSDQEALDDFLNSFSDDISTRSSLTSGPDLESLSSTTSQGQTNKSPTATSQNSDQDAVWERVEEVGSEDSDEPVVQSDEEDIQPDTSLVALQVVSRSSDESDSATDTPSS
;
A
#
# COMPACT_ATOMS: atom_id res chain seq x y z
N MET A 1 9.01 20.03 90.50
CA MET A 1 8.70 21.36 89.91
C MET A 1 7.88 22.29 90.84
N PHE A 2 7.27 21.81 91.93
CA PHE A 2 6.61 22.67 92.92
C PHE A 2 7.54 23.23 94.01
N GLU A 3 8.66 22.56 94.30
CA GLU A 3 9.66 23.04 95.29
C GLU A 3 10.38 24.29 94.83
N THR A 4 10.75 24.35 93.54
CA THR A 4 11.38 25.53 92.93
C THR A 4 10.45 26.75 92.91
N PHE A 5 9.13 26.54 92.82
CA PHE A 5 8.15 27.62 92.94
C PHE A 5 8.01 28.08 94.39
N ARG A 6 8.01 27.15 95.36
CA ARG A 6 7.95 27.47 96.80
C ARG A 6 9.19 28.24 97.27
N GLU A 7 10.38 27.84 96.82
CA GLU A 7 11.63 28.56 97.12
C GLU A 7 11.63 29.97 96.52
N ARG A 8 11.18 30.13 95.27
CA ARG A 8 11.05 31.45 94.64
C ARG A 8 10.03 32.34 95.35
N LEU A 9 8.91 31.77 95.81
CA LEU A 9 7.91 32.52 96.58
C LEU A 9 8.47 32.95 97.93
N HIS A 10 9.23 32.09 98.61
CA HIS A 10 9.86 32.44 99.89
C HIS A 10 10.95 33.50 99.75
N MET A 11 11.71 33.46 98.65
CA MET A 11 12.72 34.48 98.35
C MET A 11 12.06 35.84 98.09
N VAL A 12 11.00 35.89 97.28
CA VAL A 12 10.21 37.11 97.05
C VAL A 12 9.58 37.64 98.34
N GLN A 13 9.11 36.76 99.22
CA GLN A 13 8.54 37.15 100.51
C GLN A 13 9.60 37.70 101.47
N GLN A 14 10.82 37.12 101.47
CA GLN A 14 11.95 37.69 102.22
C GLN A 14 12.35 39.05 101.67
N ASP A 15 12.46 39.20 100.35
CA ASP A 15 12.86 40.45 99.70
C ASP A 15 11.86 41.59 99.95
N PHE A 16 10.56 41.29 99.99
CA PHE A 16 9.55 42.27 100.40
C PHE A 16 9.67 42.63 101.89
N THR A 17 9.98 41.65 102.74
CA THR A 17 10.10 41.87 104.19
C THR A 17 11.36 42.65 104.56
N THR A 18 12.48 42.44 103.85
CA THR A 18 13.73 43.20 104.01
C THR A 18 13.63 44.58 103.37
N GLY A 19 12.94 44.72 102.24
CA GLY A 19 12.61 46.01 101.63
C GLY A 19 11.74 46.91 102.52
N LEU A 20 10.77 46.33 103.25
CA LEU A 20 9.92 47.11 104.18
C LEU A 20 10.66 47.50 105.47
N LYS A 21 11.56 46.64 105.98
CA LYS A 21 12.36 46.93 107.19
C LYS A 21 13.38 48.06 106.98
N THR A 22 13.87 48.27 105.77
CA THR A 22 14.81 49.36 105.43
C THR A 22 14.14 50.72 105.22
N LEU A 23 12.80 50.76 105.11
CA LEU A 23 12.00 51.99 105.04
C LEU A 23 11.47 52.46 106.40
N GLY A 24 11.37 51.56 107.40
CA GLY A 24 10.80 51.86 108.72
C GLY A 24 11.75 52.51 109.75
N ASP A 25 13.07 52.49 109.52
CA ASP A 25 14.09 52.78 110.54
C ASP A 25 14.77 54.15 110.39
N LYS A 26 14.02 55.16 109.93
CA LYS A 26 14.49 56.56 109.82
C LYS A 26 13.60 57.57 110.53
N SER A 27 12.60 57.12 111.28
CA SER A 27 11.52 57.99 111.77
C SER A 27 11.33 57.97 113.30
N ARG A 28 12.43 57.90 114.07
CA ARG A 28 12.40 58.25 115.50
C ARG A 28 13.67 58.98 115.91
N GLU A 29 13.47 60.01 116.72
CA GLU A 29 14.47 60.76 117.48
C GLU A 29 15.27 61.88 116.78
N THR A 30 14.61 63.00 116.46
CA THR A 30 15.21 64.31 116.78
C THR A 30 14.17 65.28 117.33
N LYS A 31 14.46 65.72 118.55
CA LYS A 31 13.67 66.62 119.38
C LYS A 31 13.37 67.93 118.67
N ILE A 32 12.10 68.33 118.80
CA ILE A 32 11.55 69.65 118.53
C ILE A 32 12.47 70.71 119.13
N LYS A 33 13.20 71.43 118.27
CA LYS A 33 13.76 72.75 118.55
C LYS A 33 13.05 73.74 117.63
N ARG A 34 11.92 74.28 118.10
CA ARG A 34 11.32 75.46 117.48
C ARG A 34 12.33 76.60 117.53
N ARG A 35 12.76 77.07 116.36
CA ARG A 35 13.33 78.40 116.12
C ARG A 35 12.59 79.01 114.91
N PRO A 36 12.53 80.35 114.82
CA PRO A 36 11.35 81.09 114.39
C PRO A 36 11.46 81.63 112.96
N ARG A 37 10.34 82.17 112.45
CA ARG A 37 10.19 82.92 111.19
C ARG A 37 10.43 82.06 109.95
N ILE A 38 9.44 81.77 109.10
CA ILE A 38 8.76 82.75 108.23
C ILE A 38 9.68 83.96 107.99
N GLU A 39 10.80 83.68 107.36
CA GLU A 39 11.54 84.65 106.58
C GLU A 39 10.97 84.50 105.17
N GLU A 40 10.23 85.52 104.73
CA GLU A 40 9.75 85.66 103.37
C GLU A 40 10.97 85.76 102.45
N SER A 41 11.58 84.62 102.13
CA SER A 41 12.39 84.50 100.94
C SER A 41 11.49 84.94 99.77
N PRO A 42 11.89 85.92 98.95
CA PRO A 42 11.06 86.39 97.84
C PRO A 42 10.64 85.17 97.03
N PRO A 43 9.35 85.05 96.63
CA PRO A 43 8.88 83.89 95.90
C PRO A 43 9.83 83.66 94.73
N CYS A 44 10.39 82.45 94.66
CA CYS A 44 11.39 82.09 93.68
C CYS A 44 10.69 82.04 92.31
N PHE A 45 10.52 83.21 91.68
CA PHE A 45 9.88 83.38 90.37
C PHE A 45 10.63 82.61 89.27
N SER A 46 11.83 82.09 89.54
CA SER A 46 12.59 81.21 88.64
C SER A 46 12.03 79.78 88.55
N ALA A 47 11.43 79.24 89.60
CA ALA A 47 10.92 77.86 89.59
C ALA A 47 9.81 77.65 88.54
N GLY A 48 8.95 78.66 88.36
CA GLY A 48 7.92 78.65 87.32
C GLY A 48 8.52 78.68 85.90
N VAL A 49 9.59 79.46 85.70
CA VAL A 49 10.31 79.55 84.42
C VAL A 49 11.04 78.24 84.11
N GLU A 50 11.66 77.60 85.10
CA GLU A 50 12.33 76.31 84.94
C GLU A 50 11.36 75.17 84.61
N ILE A 51 10.19 75.14 85.27
CA ILE A 51 9.14 74.16 84.97
C ILE A 51 8.61 74.37 83.54
N LEU A 52 8.35 75.62 83.14
CA LEU A 52 7.89 75.92 81.79
C LEU A 52 8.94 75.51 80.75
N SER A 53 10.21 75.85 80.98
CA SER A 53 11.33 75.47 80.12
C SER A 53 11.47 73.95 79.98
N ARG A 54 11.28 73.18 81.06
CA ARG A 54 11.26 71.71 81.04
C ARG A 54 10.13 71.15 80.18
N TYR A 55 8.91 71.69 80.31
CA TYR A 55 7.78 71.26 79.50
C TYR A 55 7.97 71.65 78.03
N GLU A 56 8.48 72.84 77.75
CA GLU A 56 8.79 73.30 76.40
C GLU A 56 9.83 72.40 75.72
N GLU A 57 10.93 72.09 76.42
CA GLU A 57 11.97 71.18 75.93
C GLU A 57 11.43 69.76 75.71
N SER A 58 10.64 69.25 76.65
CA SER A 58 10.01 67.92 76.54
C SER A 58 9.03 67.85 75.38
N TRP A 59 8.22 68.89 75.19
CA TRP A 59 7.26 69.01 74.09
C TRP A 59 7.97 69.08 72.74
N PHE A 60 9.02 69.90 72.64
CA PHE A 60 9.85 69.99 71.44
C PHE A 60 10.47 68.62 71.09
N GLN A 61 11.08 67.93 72.06
CA GLN A 61 11.66 66.61 71.83
C GLN A 61 10.61 65.58 71.42
N LEU A 62 9.42 65.60 72.04
CA LEU A 62 8.32 64.71 71.68
C LEU A 62 7.89 64.96 70.24
N HIS A 63 7.64 66.21 69.85
CA HIS A 63 7.27 66.55 68.48
C HIS A 63 8.33 66.17 67.46
N LYS A 64 9.62 66.38 67.78
CA LYS A 64 10.73 65.96 66.94
C LYS A 64 10.68 64.43 66.73
N ARG A 65 10.59 63.65 67.82
CA ARG A 65 10.50 62.18 67.73
C ARG A 65 9.26 61.72 66.95
N THR A 66 8.11 62.36 67.15
CA THR A 66 6.89 62.04 66.39
C THR A 66 7.06 62.32 64.91
N LYS A 67 7.71 63.44 64.54
CA LYS A 67 8.01 63.76 63.15
C LYS A 67 8.99 62.76 62.53
N ASP A 68 10.08 62.45 63.23
CA ASP A 68 11.08 61.48 62.78
C ASP A 68 10.43 60.09 62.62
N CYS A 69 9.57 59.68 63.57
CA CYS A 69 8.79 58.45 63.48
C CYS A 69 7.86 58.44 62.27
N GLY A 70 7.19 59.56 61.97
CA GLY A 70 6.35 59.71 60.78
C GLY A 70 7.14 59.53 59.48
N GLN A 71 8.33 60.14 59.38
CA GLN A 71 9.22 59.98 58.22
C GLN A 71 9.69 58.53 58.05
N THR A 72 10.04 57.84 59.16
CA THR A 72 10.41 56.43 59.09
C THR A 72 9.23 55.54 58.69
N ALA A 73 8.02 55.86 59.14
CA ALA A 73 6.81 55.13 58.75
C ALA A 73 6.48 55.32 57.26
N GLU A 74 6.64 56.53 56.73
CA GLU A 74 6.47 56.83 55.31
C GLU A 74 7.48 56.08 54.43
N ALA A 75 8.74 55.99 54.85
CA ALA A 75 9.75 55.20 54.13
C ALA A 75 9.39 53.71 54.09
N VAL A 76 8.97 53.14 55.24
CA VAL A 76 8.53 51.74 55.33
C VAL A 76 7.27 51.47 54.51
N ASP A 77 6.31 52.39 54.50
CA ASP A 77 5.12 52.29 53.64
C ASP A 77 5.49 52.24 52.16
N GLY A 78 6.45 53.09 51.72
CA GLY A 78 7.02 53.04 50.38
C GLY A 78 7.62 51.68 50.02
N ASP A 79 8.41 51.09 50.93
CA ASP A 79 8.98 49.75 50.75
C ASP A 79 7.89 48.66 50.66
N ILE A 80 6.85 48.75 51.49
CA ILE A 80 5.70 47.82 51.46
C ILE A 80 4.97 47.91 50.12
N VAL A 81 4.71 49.13 49.62
CA VAL A 81 4.06 49.35 48.32
C VAL A 81 4.90 48.75 47.20
N MET A 82 6.21 49.02 47.17
CA MET A 82 7.12 48.46 46.17
C MET A 82 7.17 46.93 46.22
N LEU A 83 7.23 46.36 47.41
CA LEU A 83 7.23 44.90 47.60
C LEU A 83 5.91 44.28 47.14
N SER A 84 4.77 44.91 47.46
CA SER A 84 3.44 44.45 47.03
C SER A 84 3.30 44.46 45.51
N ALA A 85 3.76 45.52 44.84
CA ALA A 85 3.75 45.61 43.38
C ALA A 85 4.62 44.52 42.73
N HIS A 86 5.78 44.22 43.32
CA HIS A 86 6.66 43.15 42.84
C HIS A 86 6.01 41.76 43.02
N TRP A 87 5.38 41.50 44.16
CA TRP A 87 4.65 40.24 44.38
C TRP A 87 3.46 40.08 43.45
N GLU A 88 2.72 41.16 43.20
CA GLU A 88 1.58 41.14 42.29
C GLU A 88 2.00 40.82 40.86
N ARG A 89 3.15 41.38 40.40
CA ARG A 89 3.73 41.03 39.11
C ARG A 89 4.10 39.54 39.02
N ARG A 90 4.76 39.01 40.06
CA ARG A 90 5.12 37.57 40.11
C ARG A 90 3.89 36.67 40.13
N ARG A 91 2.87 37.04 40.92
CA ARG A 91 1.60 36.32 40.99
C ARG A 91 0.93 36.28 39.62
N SER A 92 0.89 37.41 38.92
CA SER A 92 0.29 37.51 37.58
C SER A 92 1.03 36.64 36.56
N ALA A 93 2.37 36.64 36.58
CA ALA A 93 3.18 35.77 35.73
C ALA A 93 2.94 34.27 36.02
N LEU A 94 2.82 33.89 37.29
CA LEU A 94 2.51 32.51 37.68
C LEU A 94 1.11 32.08 37.25
N THR A 95 0.12 32.96 37.37
CA THR A 95 -1.24 32.69 36.89
C THR A 95 -1.27 32.48 35.38
N GLN A 96 -0.57 33.30 34.60
CA GLN A 96 -0.45 33.12 33.16
C GLN A 96 0.20 31.77 32.82
N LEU A 97 1.29 31.40 33.50
CA LEU A 97 1.92 30.09 33.30
C LEU A 97 0.97 28.94 33.64
N GLN A 98 0.22 29.05 34.73
CA GLN A 98 -0.78 28.06 35.12
C GLN A 98 -1.87 27.92 34.05
N GLU A 99 -2.37 29.03 33.50
CA GLU A 99 -3.35 29.02 32.41
C GLU A 99 -2.81 28.29 31.18
N GLN A 100 -1.55 28.55 30.79
CA GLN A 100 -0.92 27.83 29.66
C GLN A 100 -0.78 26.33 29.96
N LEU A 101 -0.37 25.96 31.16
CA LEU A 101 -0.24 24.56 31.57
C LEU A 101 -1.60 23.84 31.61
N GLN A 102 -2.69 24.54 31.88
CA GLN A 102 -4.03 23.96 31.84
C GLN A 102 -4.53 23.63 30.42
N ILE A 103 -3.94 24.23 29.38
CA ILE A 103 -4.25 23.94 27.98
C ILE A 103 -3.47 22.70 27.48
N LEU A 104 -2.35 22.36 28.11
CA LEU A 104 -1.52 21.23 27.67
C LEU A 104 -2.27 19.89 27.55
N PRO A 105 -3.20 19.51 28.45
CA PRO A 105 -3.99 18.29 28.29
C PRO A 105 -4.89 18.29 27.05
N THR A 106 -5.48 19.43 26.68
CA THR A 106 -6.32 19.50 25.47
C THR A 106 -5.44 19.37 24.23
N PHE A 107 -4.28 20.02 24.21
CA PHE A 107 -3.30 19.85 23.13
C PHE A 107 -2.81 18.40 22.99
N ILE A 108 -2.55 17.71 24.11
CA ILE A 108 -2.20 16.28 24.09
C ILE A 108 -3.35 15.47 23.49
N SER A 109 -4.60 15.73 23.88
CA SER A 109 -5.75 15.00 23.31
C SER A 109 -5.94 15.25 21.81
N GLU A 110 -5.61 16.44 21.32
CA GLU A 110 -5.62 16.76 19.89
C GLU A 110 -4.52 16.01 19.14
N LEU A 111 -3.31 15.93 19.72
CA LEU A 111 -2.22 15.12 19.18
C LEU A 111 -2.57 13.63 19.14
N ASP A 112 -3.19 13.10 20.20
CA ASP A 112 -3.66 11.71 20.24
C ASP A 112 -4.72 11.45 19.17
N ALA A 113 -5.64 12.40 18.94
CA ALA A 113 -6.64 12.30 17.88
C ALA A 113 -6.01 12.31 16.48
N ILE A 114 -5.02 13.18 16.23
CA ILE A 114 -4.26 13.20 14.97
C ILE A 114 -3.52 11.88 14.78
N THR A 115 -2.87 11.37 15.84
CA THR A 115 -2.16 10.09 15.81
C THR A 115 -3.10 8.93 15.47
N ALA A 116 -4.31 8.90 16.05
CA ALA A 116 -5.32 7.90 15.74
C ALA A 116 -5.83 8.00 14.30
N ASN A 117 -6.01 9.21 13.77
CA ASN A 117 -6.42 9.42 12.38
C ASN A 117 -5.34 8.95 11.40
N ILE A 118 -4.06 9.19 11.70
CA ILE A 118 -2.94 8.68 10.90
C ILE A 118 -2.96 7.15 10.87
N ALA A 119 -3.09 6.50 12.03
CA ALA A 119 -3.16 5.03 12.11
C ALA A 119 -4.37 4.45 11.34
N HIS A 120 -5.52 5.13 11.36
CA HIS A 120 -6.67 4.73 10.55
C HIS A 120 -6.38 4.82 9.06
N LEU A 121 -5.78 5.93 8.62
CA LEU A 121 -5.45 6.16 7.22
C LEU A 121 -4.39 5.17 6.71
N GLU A 122 -3.41 4.82 7.55
CA GLU A 122 -2.45 3.74 7.27
C GLU A 122 -3.16 2.41 7.02
N GLY A 123 -4.17 2.07 7.83
CA GLY A 123 -5.00 0.88 7.62
C GLY A 123 -5.81 0.92 6.32
N ASP A 124 -6.39 2.07 5.97
CA ASP A 124 -7.13 2.25 4.71
C ASP A 124 -6.19 2.09 3.49
N PHE A 125 -4.96 2.58 3.59
CA PHE A 125 -3.95 2.41 2.54
C PHE A 125 -3.53 0.95 2.39
N GLU A 126 -3.29 0.23 3.49
CA GLU A 126 -2.99 -1.21 3.44
C GLU A 126 -4.13 -2.02 2.80
N GLU A 127 -5.39 -1.69 3.12
CA GLU A 127 -6.53 -2.31 2.47
C GLU A 127 -6.57 -1.98 0.97
N MET A 128 -6.34 -0.72 0.58
CA MET A 128 -6.31 -0.32 -0.83
C MET A 128 -5.20 -1.05 -1.60
N GLU A 129 -4.00 -1.16 -1.03
CA GLU A 129 -2.89 -1.93 -1.62
C GLU A 129 -3.28 -3.38 -1.84
N SER A 130 -3.89 -4.03 -0.84
CA SER A 130 -4.36 -5.41 -0.96
C SER A 130 -5.38 -5.59 -2.10
N ARG A 131 -6.29 -4.61 -2.27
CA ARG A 131 -7.29 -4.60 -3.34
C ARG A 131 -6.66 -4.38 -4.72
N LEU A 132 -5.64 -3.53 -4.82
CA LEU A 132 -4.88 -3.32 -6.05
C LEU A 132 -4.11 -4.58 -6.47
N THR A 133 -3.44 -5.26 -5.54
CA THR A 133 -2.77 -6.54 -5.82
C THR A 133 -3.77 -7.62 -6.27
N TYR A 134 -4.96 -7.65 -5.66
CA TYR A 134 -6.02 -8.54 -6.10
C TYR A 134 -6.53 -8.21 -7.51
N LEU A 135 -6.68 -6.92 -7.84
CA LEU A 135 -7.07 -6.47 -9.18
C LEU A 135 -6.01 -6.87 -10.22
N GLU A 136 -4.73 -6.67 -9.93
CA GLU A 136 -3.63 -7.10 -10.80
C GLU A 136 -3.71 -8.61 -11.06
N THR A 137 -3.93 -9.41 -10.02
CA THR A 137 -4.11 -10.86 -10.13
C THR A 137 -5.29 -11.19 -11.06
N LEU A 138 -6.41 -10.48 -10.95
CA LEU A 138 -7.59 -10.69 -11.79
C LEU A 138 -7.33 -10.30 -13.25
N CYS A 139 -6.62 -9.20 -13.50
CA CYS A 139 -6.21 -8.77 -14.84
C CYS A 139 -5.31 -9.84 -15.51
N CYS A 140 -4.29 -10.34 -14.81
CA CYS A 140 -3.45 -11.43 -15.32
C CYS A 140 -4.26 -12.69 -15.66
N GLN A 141 -5.27 -13.03 -14.84
CA GLN A 141 -6.16 -14.15 -15.12
C GLN A 141 -7.00 -13.92 -16.39
N CYS A 142 -7.56 -12.73 -16.57
CA CYS A 142 -8.32 -12.36 -17.75
C CYS A 142 -7.48 -12.44 -19.04
N GLU A 143 -6.25 -11.92 -19.01
CA GLU A 143 -5.31 -12.02 -20.12
C GLU A 143 -4.97 -13.47 -20.45
N GLN A 144 -4.65 -14.28 -19.43
CA GLN A 144 -4.37 -15.69 -19.61
C GLN A 144 -5.56 -16.44 -20.20
N GLN A 145 -6.78 -16.15 -19.75
CA GLN A 145 -8.01 -16.74 -20.28
C GLN A 145 -8.22 -16.35 -21.75
N THR A 146 -7.98 -15.09 -22.08
CA THR A 146 -8.10 -14.58 -23.45
C THR A 146 -7.12 -15.28 -24.40
N LEU A 147 -5.85 -15.41 -24.00
CA LEU A 147 -4.84 -16.13 -24.79
C LEU A 147 -5.20 -17.61 -24.97
N LYS A 148 -5.63 -18.29 -23.91
CA LYS A 148 -6.12 -19.68 -23.99
C LYS A 148 -7.27 -19.80 -24.99
N GLN A 149 -8.25 -18.90 -24.95
CA GLN A 149 -9.37 -18.91 -25.88
C GLN A 149 -8.94 -18.66 -27.31
N GLN A 150 -8.01 -17.73 -27.54
CA GLN A 150 -7.45 -17.47 -28.87
C GLN A 150 -6.76 -18.72 -29.44
N HIS A 151 -5.96 -19.43 -28.65
CA HIS A 151 -5.33 -20.68 -29.09
C HIS A 151 -6.34 -21.79 -29.41
N ILE A 152 -7.39 -21.94 -28.60
CA ILE A 152 -8.49 -22.89 -28.87
C ILE A 152 -9.15 -22.54 -30.22
N ASN A 153 -9.50 -21.27 -30.43
CA ASN A 153 -10.14 -20.80 -31.65
C ASN A 153 -9.25 -21.03 -32.88
N GLN A 154 -7.94 -20.77 -32.77
CA GLN A 154 -6.97 -21.03 -33.84
C GLN A 154 -6.90 -22.52 -34.18
N LEU A 155 -6.87 -23.39 -33.17
CA LEU A 155 -6.83 -24.83 -33.35
C LEU A 155 -8.12 -25.35 -34.02
N GLU A 156 -9.29 -24.83 -33.62
CA GLU A 156 -10.57 -25.16 -34.23
C GLU A 156 -10.64 -24.71 -35.70
N ALA A 157 -10.17 -23.49 -36.00
CA ALA A 157 -10.09 -22.97 -37.36
C ALA A 157 -9.17 -23.84 -38.24
N TYR A 158 -8.00 -24.23 -37.72
CA TYR A 158 -7.08 -25.13 -38.40
C TYR A 158 -7.70 -26.50 -38.67
N LYS A 159 -8.33 -27.13 -37.66
CA LYS A 159 -9.03 -28.41 -37.81
C LYS A 159 -10.17 -28.32 -38.84
N LYS A 160 -10.91 -27.21 -38.85
CA LYS A 160 -11.96 -26.96 -39.85
C LYS A 160 -11.39 -26.82 -41.25
N LYS A 161 -10.27 -26.10 -41.42
CA LYS A 161 -9.56 -25.99 -42.71
C LYS A 161 -9.11 -27.36 -43.20
N LYS A 162 -8.47 -28.18 -42.33
CA LYS A 162 -8.03 -29.52 -42.69
C LYS A 162 -9.16 -30.46 -43.09
N ARG A 163 -10.30 -30.41 -42.40
CA ARG A 163 -11.50 -31.17 -42.81
C ARG A 163 -11.98 -30.78 -44.21
N LYS A 164 -12.01 -29.50 -44.53
CA LYS A 164 -12.39 -29.02 -45.88
C LYS A 164 -11.39 -29.44 -46.95
N GLU A 165 -10.09 -29.36 -46.68
CA GLU A 165 -9.05 -29.82 -47.62
C GLU A 165 -9.20 -31.31 -47.92
N LEU A 166 -9.50 -32.13 -46.90
CA LEU A 166 -9.76 -33.56 -47.08
C LEU A 166 -11.04 -33.82 -47.89
N GLU A 167 -12.14 -33.11 -47.59
CA GLU A 167 -13.41 -33.23 -48.33
C GLU A 167 -13.24 -32.87 -49.82
N VAL A 168 -12.45 -31.82 -50.12
CA VAL A 168 -12.13 -31.43 -51.50
C VAL A 168 -11.29 -32.50 -52.20
N LEU A 169 -10.24 -33.00 -51.54
CA LEU A 169 -9.39 -34.04 -52.11
C LEU A 169 -10.17 -35.35 -52.36
N GLU A 170 -11.05 -35.73 -51.43
CA GLU A 170 -11.94 -36.88 -51.58
C GLU A 170 -12.90 -36.69 -52.78
N ALA A 171 -13.50 -35.51 -52.92
CA ALA A 171 -14.36 -35.19 -54.05
C ALA A 171 -13.59 -35.23 -55.38
N GLU A 172 -12.40 -34.63 -55.46
CA GLU A 172 -11.53 -34.66 -56.65
C GLU A 172 -11.17 -36.09 -57.04
N LEU A 173 -10.73 -36.91 -56.08
CA LEU A 173 -10.34 -38.31 -56.31
C LEU A 173 -11.54 -39.15 -56.74
N SER A 174 -12.72 -38.92 -56.16
CA SER A 174 -13.96 -39.58 -56.57
C SER A 174 -14.39 -39.21 -58.00
N SER A 175 -14.20 -37.93 -58.39
CA SER A 175 -14.49 -37.44 -59.74
C SER A 175 -13.50 -38.01 -60.75
N GLU A 176 -12.20 -38.06 -60.43
CA GLU A 176 -11.18 -38.66 -61.28
C GLU A 176 -11.45 -40.15 -61.50
N HIS A 177 -11.81 -40.88 -60.42
CA HIS A 177 -12.19 -42.27 -60.51
C HIS A 177 -13.43 -42.47 -61.41
N ALA A 178 -14.48 -41.67 -61.23
CA ALA A 178 -15.68 -41.74 -62.05
C ALA A 178 -15.39 -41.44 -63.53
N GLN A 179 -14.56 -40.43 -63.82
CA GLN A 179 -14.11 -40.12 -65.18
C GLN A 179 -13.34 -41.29 -65.79
N LYS A 180 -12.38 -41.87 -65.07
CA LYS A 180 -11.56 -42.99 -65.56
C LYS A 180 -12.41 -44.23 -65.84
N VAL A 181 -13.41 -44.51 -65.01
CA VAL A 181 -14.38 -45.59 -65.25
C VAL A 181 -15.19 -45.31 -66.52
N ALA A 182 -15.69 -44.09 -66.71
CA ALA A 182 -16.45 -43.71 -67.91
C ALA A 182 -15.60 -43.79 -69.19
N GLU A 183 -14.33 -43.36 -69.15
CA GLU A 183 -13.38 -43.48 -70.26
C GLU A 183 -13.10 -44.96 -70.61
N GLN A 184 -12.89 -45.81 -69.60
CA GLN A 184 -12.70 -47.25 -69.80
C GLN A 184 -13.96 -47.90 -70.40
N GLU A 185 -15.15 -47.54 -69.92
CA GLU A 185 -16.40 -48.02 -70.48
C GLU A 185 -16.59 -47.57 -71.93
N GLN A 186 -16.32 -46.30 -72.25
CA GLN A 186 -16.40 -45.78 -73.61
C GLN A 186 -15.41 -46.49 -74.55
N ALA A 187 -14.17 -46.71 -74.09
CA ALA A 187 -13.16 -47.45 -74.86
C ALA A 187 -13.59 -48.90 -75.11
N MET A 188 -14.20 -49.57 -74.12
CA MET A 188 -14.78 -50.90 -74.27
C MET A 188 -15.94 -50.91 -75.28
N GLN A 189 -16.86 -49.96 -75.18
CA GLN A 189 -17.98 -49.82 -76.11
C GLN A 189 -17.52 -49.52 -77.54
N GLN A 190 -16.48 -48.71 -77.72
CA GLN A 190 -15.89 -48.44 -79.03
C GLN A 190 -15.28 -49.71 -79.63
N LYS A 191 -14.51 -50.48 -78.86
CA LYS A 191 -13.96 -51.78 -79.30
C LYS A 191 -15.07 -52.75 -79.73
N LEU A 192 -16.17 -52.81 -78.99
CA LEU A 192 -17.33 -53.63 -79.36
C LEU A 192 -17.99 -53.14 -80.66
N ARG A 193 -18.17 -51.83 -80.83
CA ARG A 193 -18.71 -51.24 -82.07
C ARG A 193 -17.80 -51.47 -83.28
N GLU A 194 -16.49 -51.28 -83.15
CA GLU A 194 -15.53 -51.56 -84.22
C GLU A 194 -15.57 -53.03 -84.62
N ARG A 195 -15.60 -53.95 -83.65
CA ARG A 195 -15.76 -55.38 -83.90
C ARG A 195 -17.07 -55.70 -84.61
N GLN A 196 -18.19 -55.11 -84.19
CA GLN A 196 -19.48 -55.25 -84.87
C GLN A 196 -19.40 -54.77 -86.31
N LYS A 197 -18.79 -53.61 -86.56
CA LYS A 197 -18.61 -53.04 -87.90
C LYS A 197 -17.77 -53.96 -88.81
N VAL A 198 -16.70 -54.55 -88.28
CA VAL A 198 -15.89 -55.54 -89.03
C VAL A 198 -16.73 -56.75 -89.42
N TYR A 199 -17.57 -57.27 -88.52
CA TYR A 199 -18.48 -58.38 -88.85
C TYR A 199 -19.53 -57.98 -89.90
N GLU A 200 -20.09 -56.78 -89.80
CA GLU A 200 -21.06 -56.26 -90.77
C GLU A 200 -20.43 -56.03 -92.15
N GLU A 201 -19.21 -55.50 -92.21
CA GLU A 201 -18.46 -55.35 -93.45
C GLU A 201 -18.14 -56.71 -94.09
N ALA A 202 -17.71 -57.70 -93.30
CA ALA A 202 -17.48 -59.06 -93.76
C ALA A 202 -18.78 -59.67 -94.34
N PHE A 203 -19.90 -59.54 -93.63
CA PHE A 203 -21.21 -60.01 -94.10
C PHE A 203 -21.64 -59.33 -95.41
N ASN A 204 -21.47 -58.02 -95.52
CA ASN A 204 -21.80 -57.28 -96.74
C ASN A 204 -20.92 -57.68 -97.92
N GLN A 205 -19.64 -58.00 -97.68
CA GLN A 205 -18.75 -58.54 -98.70
C GLN A 205 -19.24 -59.92 -99.16
N ASP A 206 -19.56 -60.83 -98.23
CA ASP A 206 -20.10 -62.15 -98.53
C ASP A 206 -21.41 -62.06 -99.34
N MET A 207 -22.30 -61.15 -98.97
CA MET A 207 -23.55 -60.88 -99.71
C MET A 207 -23.30 -60.40 -101.14
N LYS A 208 -22.37 -59.45 -101.33
CA LYS A 208 -21.99 -58.95 -102.66
C LYS A 208 -21.37 -60.06 -103.51
N GLN A 209 -20.53 -60.89 -102.90
CA GLN A 209 -19.91 -62.01 -103.57
C GLN A 209 -20.96 -63.03 -104.01
N TYR A 210 -21.91 -63.39 -103.14
CA TYR A 210 -23.04 -64.25 -103.46
C TYR A 210 -23.87 -63.71 -104.63
N LEU A 211 -24.24 -62.42 -104.60
CA LEU A 211 -24.97 -61.78 -105.70
C LEU A 211 -24.19 -61.77 -107.03
N SER A 212 -22.87 -61.73 -106.97
CA SER A 212 -22.00 -61.67 -108.15
C SER A 212 -21.66 -63.05 -108.75
N THR A 213 -21.57 -64.10 -107.94
CA THR A 213 -21.09 -65.44 -108.37
C THR A 213 -22.11 -66.57 -108.18
N GLY A 214 -23.19 -66.34 -107.43
CA GLY A 214 -24.24 -67.35 -107.16
C GLY A 214 -23.85 -68.46 -106.18
N GLN A 215 -22.68 -68.36 -105.53
CA GLN A 215 -22.18 -69.36 -104.58
C GLN A 215 -21.75 -68.68 -103.28
N LEU A 216 -22.15 -69.25 -102.14
CA LEU A 216 -21.70 -68.81 -100.83
C LEU A 216 -20.35 -69.48 -100.53
N GLN A 217 -19.29 -68.73 -100.25
CA GLN A 217 -18.03 -69.32 -99.78
C GLN A 217 -18.26 -69.90 -98.38
N GLN A 218 -18.46 -71.22 -98.31
CA GLN A 218 -18.40 -71.95 -97.06
C GLN A 218 -16.93 -71.92 -96.61
N ARG A 219 -16.63 -71.08 -95.62
CA ARG A 219 -15.28 -71.02 -95.06
C ARG A 219 -14.92 -72.40 -94.55
N GLU A 220 -13.90 -73.01 -95.12
CA GLU A 220 -13.25 -74.19 -94.55
C GLU A 220 -12.84 -73.81 -93.12
N SER A 221 -13.40 -74.49 -92.13
CA SER A 221 -13.02 -74.34 -90.73
C SER A 221 -11.57 -74.81 -90.61
N THR A 222 -10.61 -73.89 -90.75
CA THR A 222 -9.25 -74.13 -90.30
C THR A 222 -9.34 -74.36 -88.80
N GLY A 223 -9.20 -75.63 -88.40
CA GLY A 223 -9.44 -76.09 -87.05
C GLY A 223 -8.56 -75.39 -86.03
N ALA A 224 -9.18 -74.94 -84.95
CA ALA A 224 -8.55 -74.75 -83.66
C ALA A 224 -9.63 -74.81 -82.56
N ASP A 225 -9.71 -76.00 -81.99
CA ASP A 225 -10.05 -76.34 -80.61
C ASP A 225 -11.41 -75.91 -80.01
N VAL A 226 -12.33 -76.88 -79.97
CA VAL A 226 -13.64 -76.83 -79.29
C VAL A 226 -13.54 -77.34 -77.84
N SER A 227 -12.34 -77.55 -77.27
CA SER A 227 -12.19 -78.28 -76.00
C SER A 227 -11.60 -77.51 -74.79
N VAL A 228 -11.38 -76.20 -74.85
CA VAL A 228 -10.69 -75.47 -73.74
C VAL A 228 -11.61 -74.55 -72.93
N LEU A 229 -12.93 -74.55 -73.16
CA LEU A 229 -13.84 -73.70 -72.39
C LEU A 229 -13.98 -74.12 -70.90
N ASP A 230 -13.52 -75.32 -70.53
CA ASP A 230 -13.64 -75.88 -69.17
C ASP A 230 -12.51 -75.46 -68.21
N HIS A 231 -11.58 -74.59 -68.65
CA HIS A 231 -10.52 -74.06 -67.81
C HIS A 231 -10.47 -72.53 -67.85
N MET A 232 -11.48 -71.89 -67.24
CA MET A 232 -11.36 -70.51 -66.77
C MET A 232 -10.44 -70.48 -65.53
N THR A 233 -9.15 -70.73 -65.71
CA THR A 233 -8.16 -70.41 -64.67
C THR A 233 -8.06 -68.89 -64.58
N VAL A 234 -8.24 -68.33 -63.39
CA VAL A 234 -7.93 -66.92 -63.10
C VAL A 234 -6.42 -66.76 -63.28
N THR A 235 -5.97 -66.41 -64.49
CA THR A 235 -4.54 -66.38 -64.84
C THR A 235 -3.83 -65.13 -64.37
N ASN A 236 -4.52 -64.20 -63.69
CA ASN A 236 -3.85 -63.08 -63.04
C ASN A 236 -3.46 -63.48 -61.60
N LEU A 237 -2.43 -64.32 -61.46
CA LEU A 237 -1.86 -64.71 -60.17
C LEU A 237 -1.37 -63.50 -59.35
N SER A 238 -1.16 -62.35 -60.00
CA SER A 238 -0.85 -61.08 -59.33
C SER A 238 -2.06 -60.43 -58.65
N ASP A 239 -3.29 -60.67 -59.12
CA ASP A 239 -4.51 -60.14 -58.48
C ASP A 239 -4.89 -60.98 -57.24
N GLN A 240 -4.53 -62.28 -57.21
CA GLN A 240 -4.85 -63.14 -56.07
C GLN A 240 -4.04 -62.78 -54.83
N GLU A 241 -2.75 -62.47 -54.98
CA GLU A 241 -1.89 -61.99 -53.89
C GLU A 241 -2.35 -60.61 -53.38
N ALA A 242 -2.77 -59.72 -54.29
CA ALA A 242 -3.32 -58.41 -53.93
C ALA A 242 -4.67 -58.51 -53.19
N LEU A 243 -5.51 -59.49 -53.52
CA LEU A 243 -6.77 -59.77 -52.82
C LEU A 243 -6.52 -60.33 -51.41
N ASP A 244 -5.53 -61.20 -51.25
CA ASP A 244 -5.14 -61.73 -49.95
C ASP A 244 -4.57 -60.62 -49.05
N ASP A 245 -3.73 -59.71 -49.57
CA ASP A 245 -3.25 -58.54 -48.81
C ASP A 245 -4.38 -57.56 -48.42
N PHE A 246 -5.37 -57.35 -49.30
CA PHE A 246 -6.53 -56.52 -48.99
C PHE A 246 -7.43 -57.12 -47.90
N LEU A 247 -7.67 -58.44 -47.95
CA LEU A 247 -8.48 -59.13 -46.94
C LEU A 247 -7.74 -59.28 -45.60
N ASN A 248 -6.42 -59.46 -45.63
CA ASN A 248 -5.61 -59.60 -44.42
C ASN A 248 -5.32 -58.24 -43.75
N SER A 249 -5.22 -57.14 -44.50
CA SER A 249 -4.98 -55.80 -43.93
C SER A 249 -6.17 -55.21 -43.15
N PHE A 250 -7.39 -55.74 -43.34
CA PHE A 250 -8.56 -55.35 -42.54
C PHE A 250 -8.69 -56.16 -41.23
N SER A 251 -7.97 -57.27 -41.08
CA SER A 251 -8.10 -58.16 -39.92
C SER A 251 -7.18 -57.77 -38.74
N ASP A 252 -6.02 -57.16 -39.03
CA ASP A 252 -4.97 -57.00 -38.01
C ASP A 252 -5.03 -55.72 -37.18
N ASP A 253 -5.97 -54.79 -37.45
CA ASP A 253 -6.15 -53.56 -36.65
C ASP A 253 -7.55 -53.40 -36.01
N ILE A 254 -8.42 -54.42 -36.06
CA ILE A 254 -9.73 -54.40 -35.38
C ILE A 254 -9.63 -54.90 -33.91
N SER A 255 -8.51 -55.52 -33.52
CA SER A 255 -8.34 -56.02 -32.13
C SER A 255 -7.94 -54.95 -31.11
N THR A 256 -7.62 -53.72 -31.52
CA THR A 256 -7.45 -52.63 -30.56
C THR A 256 -8.05 -51.32 -31.07
N ARG A 257 -9.31 -51.08 -30.66
CA ARG A 257 -9.89 -49.75 -30.36
C ARG A 257 -10.77 -49.11 -31.45
N SER A 258 -12.00 -49.64 -31.60
CA SER A 258 -13.18 -48.79 -31.79
C SER A 258 -14.45 -49.44 -31.21
N SER A 259 -14.84 -49.00 -30.01
CA SER A 259 -16.22 -49.13 -29.51
C SER A 259 -16.89 -47.77 -29.62
N LEU A 260 -17.49 -47.48 -30.77
CA LEU A 260 -18.64 -46.59 -31.03
C LEU A 260 -19.13 -47.09 -32.39
N THR A 261 -20.36 -47.56 -32.62
CA THR A 261 -21.63 -46.86 -32.53
C THR A 261 -22.75 -47.89 -32.73
N SER A 262 -23.75 -47.91 -31.86
CA SER A 262 -25.13 -48.30 -32.18
C SER A 262 -26.04 -47.69 -31.11
N GLY A 263 -26.87 -46.72 -31.49
CA GLY A 263 -28.09 -46.39 -30.77
C GLY A 263 -29.30 -46.92 -31.54
N PRO A 264 -30.55 -46.62 -31.15
CA PRO A 264 -31.04 -46.09 -29.87
C PRO A 264 -31.91 -47.11 -29.12
N ASP A 265 -32.09 -46.92 -27.81
CA ASP A 265 -33.36 -47.33 -27.20
C ASP A 265 -33.77 -46.35 -26.09
N LEU A 266 -35.06 -46.05 -26.08
CA LEU A 266 -35.73 -45.05 -25.25
C LEU A 266 -36.13 -45.64 -23.89
N GLU A 267 -36.23 -44.73 -22.92
CA GLU A 267 -36.85 -44.87 -21.58
C GLU A 267 -36.07 -45.63 -20.49
N SER A 268 -35.40 -44.89 -19.59
CA SER A 268 -35.97 -44.56 -18.27
C SER A 268 -34.92 -44.10 -17.23
N LEU A 269 -35.16 -42.88 -16.74
CA LEU A 269 -35.02 -42.41 -15.35
C LEU A 269 -33.63 -42.20 -14.71
N SER A 270 -33.32 -40.90 -14.57
CA SER A 270 -32.98 -40.17 -13.33
C SER A 270 -31.89 -40.66 -12.35
N SER A 271 -30.92 -39.76 -12.13
CA SER A 271 -30.51 -39.20 -10.81
C SER A 271 -29.00 -39.21 -10.49
N THR A 272 -28.46 -37.99 -10.44
CA THR A 272 -27.68 -37.40 -9.32
C THR A 272 -26.22 -37.79 -9.01
N THR A 273 -25.40 -36.72 -8.96
CA THR A 273 -24.37 -36.40 -7.94
C THR A 273 -22.89 -36.71 -8.24
N SER A 274 -22.22 -35.62 -8.65
CA SER A 274 -21.06 -34.95 -8.03
C SER A 274 -19.74 -35.69 -7.73
N GLN A 275 -18.68 -34.92 -8.04
CA GLN A 275 -17.52 -34.62 -7.19
C GLN A 275 -16.21 -35.36 -7.52
N GLY A 276 -15.12 -34.57 -7.65
CA GLY A 276 -13.78 -35.08 -7.35
C GLY A 276 -12.69 -34.72 -8.36
N GLN A 277 -12.22 -33.48 -8.27
CA GLN A 277 -11.12 -32.91 -9.02
C GLN A 277 -9.76 -33.30 -8.38
N THR A 278 -8.73 -33.41 -9.22
CA THR A 278 -7.34 -32.87 -9.07
C THR A 278 -6.20 -33.87 -9.29
N ASN A 279 -5.40 -33.54 -10.31
CA ASN A 279 -4.02 -33.94 -10.49
C ASN A 279 -3.10 -33.02 -9.67
N LYS A 280 -1.93 -33.56 -9.26
CA LYS A 280 -0.72 -32.78 -8.96
C LYS A 280 0.50 -33.50 -9.53
N SER A 281 1.29 -32.81 -10.35
CA SER A 281 2.77 -32.73 -10.21
C SER A 281 3.33 -31.63 -11.12
N PRO A 282 4.47 -30.97 -10.76
CA PRO A 282 4.95 -29.73 -11.37
C PRO A 282 6.27 -29.89 -12.17
N THR A 283 6.76 -28.73 -12.65
CA THR A 283 8.19 -28.32 -12.77
C THR A 283 8.78 -28.21 -14.18
N ALA A 284 8.73 -26.97 -14.68
CA ALA A 284 9.83 -26.03 -14.97
C ALA A 284 10.97 -26.32 -15.99
N THR A 285 11.21 -25.26 -16.78
CA THR A 285 12.52 -24.69 -17.23
C THR A 285 13.12 -25.13 -18.57
N SER A 286 13.08 -24.23 -19.57
CA SER A 286 14.24 -23.54 -20.22
C SER A 286 13.76 -22.89 -21.53
N GLN A 287 13.79 -21.56 -21.66
CA GLN A 287 14.86 -20.70 -22.21
C GLN A 287 14.93 -20.60 -23.74
N ASN A 288 15.31 -19.39 -24.21
CA ASN A 288 15.67 -18.91 -25.56
C ASN A 288 14.51 -18.30 -26.37
N SER A 289 14.65 -17.25 -27.18
CA SER A 289 15.62 -16.15 -27.37
C SER A 289 15.00 -15.22 -28.43
N ASP A 290 15.22 -13.92 -28.30
CA ASP A 290 15.52 -12.94 -29.35
C ASP A 290 14.60 -12.59 -30.54
N GLN A 291 14.58 -11.26 -30.75
CA GLN A 291 14.65 -10.47 -31.99
C GLN A 291 13.41 -9.76 -32.56
N ASP A 292 13.44 -8.43 -32.36
CA ASP A 292 13.36 -7.33 -33.33
C ASP A 292 12.64 -7.57 -34.68
N ALA A 293 11.66 -6.71 -34.95
CA ALA A 293 11.30 -6.31 -36.31
C ALA A 293 10.75 -4.88 -36.32
N VAL A 294 11.59 -3.94 -36.75
CA VAL A 294 11.27 -2.59 -37.21
C VAL A 294 10.53 -2.66 -38.55
N TRP A 295 9.41 -1.95 -38.71
CA TRP A 295 8.98 -1.38 -40.00
C TRP A 295 8.24 -0.06 -39.82
N GLU A 296 8.82 0.95 -40.44
CA GLU A 296 8.36 2.31 -40.71
C GLU A 296 7.28 2.30 -41.81
N ARG A 297 6.25 3.15 -41.71
CA ARG A 297 5.37 3.51 -42.84
C ARG A 297 4.83 4.93 -42.72
N VAL A 298 5.51 5.82 -43.45
CA VAL A 298 5.04 6.91 -44.34
C VAL A 298 3.66 7.57 -44.08
N GLU A 299 3.78 8.86 -43.77
CA GLU A 299 2.88 10.01 -43.93
C GLU A 299 1.85 9.99 -45.08
N GLU A 300 0.63 10.47 -44.81
CA GLU A 300 -0.09 11.35 -45.73
C GLU A 300 -1.02 12.33 -44.96
N VAL A 301 -0.97 13.58 -45.41
CA VAL A 301 -1.57 14.81 -44.88
C VAL A 301 -3.05 14.95 -45.25
N GLY A 302 -3.86 15.47 -44.33
CA GLY A 302 -5.22 15.95 -44.63
C GLY A 302 -5.95 16.47 -43.38
N SER A 303 -6.24 17.77 -43.38
CA SER A 303 -6.83 18.60 -42.31
C SER A 303 -8.16 18.10 -41.73
N GLU A 304 -8.41 18.39 -40.45
CA GLU A 304 -9.52 19.25 -39.97
C GLU A 304 -9.60 19.24 -38.42
N ASP A 305 -9.43 20.44 -37.83
CA ASP A 305 -10.08 20.97 -36.64
C ASP A 305 -10.61 20.01 -35.55
N SER A 306 -9.85 19.85 -34.45
CA SER A 306 -10.42 19.62 -33.11
C SER A 306 -9.42 19.93 -32.01
N ASP A 307 -9.83 20.84 -31.13
CA ASP A 307 -9.24 21.14 -29.83
C ASP A 307 -9.07 19.87 -28.98
N GLU A 308 -7.83 19.53 -28.64
CA GLU A 308 -7.52 18.58 -27.56
C GLU A 308 -6.29 19.10 -26.78
N PRO A 309 -6.35 19.20 -25.44
CA PRO A 309 -5.31 19.89 -24.68
C PRO A 309 -4.02 19.06 -24.59
N VAL A 310 -2.91 19.70 -24.96
CA VAL A 310 -1.53 19.20 -24.77
C VAL A 310 -1.25 19.11 -23.27
N VAL A 311 -1.14 17.89 -22.75
CA VAL A 311 -0.68 17.63 -21.39
C VAL A 311 0.84 17.83 -21.36
N GLN A 312 1.30 18.94 -20.80
CA GLN A 312 2.71 19.16 -20.51
C GLN A 312 3.10 18.24 -19.34
N SER A 313 4.03 17.32 -19.59
CA SER A 313 4.70 16.59 -18.51
C SER A 313 5.69 17.54 -17.85
N ASP A 314 5.43 17.88 -16.59
CA ASP A 314 6.38 18.56 -15.71
C ASP A 314 7.31 17.47 -15.13
N GLU A 315 8.59 17.53 -15.46
CA GLU A 315 9.62 16.69 -14.85
C GLU A 315 10.30 17.54 -13.77
N GLU A 316 9.85 17.40 -12.53
CA GLU A 316 10.55 17.95 -11.37
C GLU A 316 11.78 17.07 -11.05
N ASP A 317 12.95 17.56 -11.46
CA ASP A 317 14.25 17.11 -10.97
C ASP A 317 14.37 17.41 -9.46
N ILE A 318 14.25 16.39 -8.61
CA ILE A 318 14.48 16.51 -7.16
C ILE A 318 16.00 16.63 -6.91
N GLN A 319 16.48 17.86 -6.75
CA GLN A 319 17.83 18.11 -6.22
C GLN A 319 17.88 17.75 -4.73
N PRO A 320 18.79 16.87 -4.26
CA PRO A 320 19.02 16.70 -2.83
C PRO A 320 19.84 17.89 -2.31
N ASP A 321 19.21 18.70 -1.47
CA ASP A 321 19.78 19.90 -0.85
C ASP A 321 20.84 19.51 0.20
N THR A 322 22.10 19.35 -0.22
CA THR A 322 23.25 19.17 0.69
C THR A 322 23.90 20.53 0.99
N SER A 323 23.24 21.36 1.79
CA SER A 323 23.81 22.65 2.21
C SER A 323 23.61 22.95 3.70
N LEU A 324 23.87 21.97 4.58
CA LEU A 324 23.93 22.18 6.03
C LEU A 324 25.08 21.42 6.71
N VAL A 325 26.29 21.47 6.14
CA VAL A 325 27.54 21.09 6.83
C VAL A 325 28.69 22.03 6.41
N ALA A 326 28.58 23.32 6.74
CA ALA A 326 29.72 24.25 6.62
C ALA A 326 29.61 25.44 7.59
N LEU A 327 29.19 25.21 8.84
CA LEU A 327 29.36 26.19 9.93
C LEU A 327 29.79 25.46 11.20
N GLN A 328 30.95 24.83 11.15
CA GLN A 328 31.76 24.60 12.33
C GLN A 328 33.22 24.73 11.92
N VAL A 329 33.98 25.47 12.73
CA VAL A 329 35.42 25.77 12.66
C VAL A 329 35.73 27.18 12.15
N VAL A 330 35.38 28.21 12.95
CA VAL A 330 36.31 29.31 13.32
C VAL A 330 35.83 29.87 14.67
N SER A 331 36.46 29.44 15.76
CA SER A 331 36.67 30.24 16.99
C SER A 331 37.32 29.36 18.04
N ARG A 332 38.66 29.30 18.01
CA ARG A 332 39.52 29.01 19.17
C ARG A 332 41.00 29.02 18.74
N SER A 333 41.61 30.18 18.89
CA SER A 333 43.05 30.35 19.14
C SER A 333 43.17 31.68 19.92
N SER A 334 43.41 31.60 21.23
CA SER A 334 44.73 31.80 21.84
C SER A 334 44.86 33.25 22.32
N ASP A 335 44.74 33.48 23.63
CA ASP A 335 45.83 33.51 24.63
C ASP A 335 46.61 34.84 24.60
N GLU A 336 46.32 35.73 25.55
CA GLU A 336 47.30 36.70 26.08
C GLU A 336 46.98 37.01 27.55
N SER A 337 47.89 36.60 28.44
CA SER A 337 48.07 37.11 29.81
C SER A 337 48.36 38.62 29.78
N ASP A 338 48.02 39.45 30.76
CA ASP A 338 48.74 39.49 32.03
C ASP A 338 47.98 40.32 33.09
N SER A 339 48.10 39.86 34.33
CA SER A 339 47.60 40.52 35.53
C SER A 339 48.64 41.50 36.09
N ALA A 340 48.26 42.75 36.29
CA ALA A 340 49.00 43.67 37.16
C ALA A 340 48.06 44.32 38.18
N THR A 341 48.30 43.95 39.42
CA THR A 341 47.86 44.61 40.66
C THR A 341 48.19 46.10 40.66
N ASP A 342 47.25 46.96 41.04
CA ASP A 342 47.60 48.05 41.96
C ASP A 342 46.37 48.65 42.68
N THR A 343 46.47 48.67 44.00
CA THR A 343 45.66 49.48 44.91
C THR A 343 46.13 50.93 44.91
N PRO A 344 45.33 51.88 45.41
CA PRO A 344 45.95 52.80 46.36
C PRO A 344 45.10 53.06 47.60
N SER A 345 45.78 53.05 48.75
CA SER A 345 45.41 53.80 49.93
C SER A 345 46.04 55.19 49.86
N SER A 346 45.24 56.22 50.09
CA SER A 346 45.58 57.46 50.80
C SER A 346 44.30 58.11 51.29
#